data_AF-D9PKP9-F1
#
_entry.id   AF-D9PKP9-F1
#
_cell.length_a   1.000
_cell.length_b   1.000
_cell.length_c   1.000
_cell.angle_alpha   90.00
_cell.angle_beta   90.00
_cell.angle_gamma   90.00
#
_symmetry.space_group_name_H-M   'P 1'
#
loop_
_entity.id
_entity.type
_entity.pdbx_description
1 polymer ?
#
loop_
_entity_poly.entity_id
_entity_poly.type
_entity_poly.pdbx_seq_one_letter_code
_entity_poly.pdbx_strand_id
1 'polypeptide(L)'
;MRKAARIALTQCMGVKKGESVLIVTDNLRRPIAEAFLHEAEKLTRKAFLITTPVGKIDGEEPPKHIAKAMKRYDVLLLVTTMSLSHTKATAAARKGGSRIASLPGVTEGMMKRCIPVDYGKMSALNRKVIRLLEKADEVRIITKKGTDLTMSAKGRELFDDNGMYNRGRGLLGNLPAGEVAFAPMEGKTNGVFVVDASMIEERMKEPIKITVKNGYACGISGGPQARKLLGLIRPLGRPAFNIA
;
A
#
# COMPACT_ATOMS: atom_id res chain seq x y z
N MET A 1 -15.89 -13.60 -2.29
CA MET A 1 -15.77 -12.15 -2.01
C MET A 1 -16.35 -11.78 -0.65
N ARG A 2 -17.62 -12.10 -0.35
CA ARG A 2 -18.28 -11.74 0.93
C ARG A 2 -17.51 -12.14 2.20
N LYS A 3 -16.93 -13.35 2.26
CA LYS A 3 -16.08 -13.78 3.40
C LYS A 3 -14.92 -12.81 3.64
N ALA A 4 -14.23 -12.41 2.58
CA ALA A 4 -13.10 -11.49 2.65
C ALA A 4 -13.54 -10.08 3.08
N ALA A 5 -14.62 -9.57 2.50
CA ALA A 5 -15.20 -8.29 2.90
C ALA A 5 -15.58 -8.27 4.39
N ARG A 6 -16.22 -9.35 4.87
CA ARG A 6 -16.55 -9.52 6.29
C ARG A 6 -15.30 -9.50 7.16
N ILE A 7 -14.27 -10.27 6.82
CA ILE A 7 -12.99 -10.32 7.57
C ILE A 7 -12.34 -8.93 7.62
N ALA A 8 -12.27 -8.23 6.49
CA ALA A 8 -11.73 -6.88 6.43
C ALA A 8 -12.52 -5.91 7.31
N LEU A 9 -13.85 -5.93 7.27
CA LEU A 9 -14.68 -5.04 8.10
C LEU A 9 -14.60 -5.37 9.59
N THR A 10 -14.62 -6.65 9.97
CA THR A 10 -14.71 -7.06 11.38
C THR A 10 -13.35 -7.21 12.05
N GLN A 11 -12.39 -7.87 11.40
CA GLN A 11 -11.07 -8.14 11.98
C GLN A 11 -10.12 -6.97 11.72
N CYS A 12 -10.00 -6.53 10.47
CA CYS A 12 -9.03 -5.50 10.09
C CYS A 12 -9.49 -4.11 10.56
N MET A 13 -10.69 -3.68 10.19
CA MET A 13 -11.22 -2.34 10.50
C MET A 13 -11.93 -2.25 11.85
N GLY A 14 -12.39 -3.38 12.39
CA GLY A 14 -13.07 -3.43 13.68
C GLY A 14 -14.37 -2.63 13.74
N VAL A 15 -15.15 -2.62 12.65
CA VAL A 15 -16.38 -1.82 12.53
C VAL A 15 -17.36 -2.15 13.66
N LYS A 16 -17.80 -1.11 14.37
CA LYS A 16 -18.82 -1.20 15.44
C LYS A 16 -20.19 -0.72 14.96
N LYS A 17 -21.26 -1.16 15.63
CA LYS A 17 -22.66 -0.83 15.29
C LYS A 17 -22.97 0.68 15.22
N GLY A 18 -22.29 1.49 16.02
CA GLY A 18 -22.48 2.95 16.05
C GLY A 18 -21.66 3.73 15.01
N GLU A 19 -20.66 3.08 14.41
CA GLU A 19 -19.72 3.71 13.48
C GLU A 19 -20.31 3.81 12.09
N SER A 20 -19.85 4.83 11.37
CA SER A 20 -20.18 5.11 9.99
C SER A 20 -19.09 4.58 9.05
N VAL A 21 -19.51 3.92 7.97
CA VAL A 21 -18.63 3.28 6.99
C VAL A 21 -18.90 3.90 5.62
N LEU A 22 -17.85 4.35 4.95
CA LEU A 22 -17.92 4.77 3.56
C LEU A 22 -16.99 3.93 2.69
N ILE A 23 -17.55 3.33 1.65
CA ILE A 23 -16.82 2.65 0.59
C ILE A 23 -16.71 3.62 -0.59
N VAL A 24 -15.48 4.00 -0.95
CA VAL A 24 -15.20 4.78 -2.15
C VAL A 24 -14.72 3.83 -3.24
N THR A 25 -15.36 3.86 -4.41
CA THR A 25 -15.04 2.96 -5.52
C THR A 25 -15.07 3.69 -6.85
N ASP A 26 -14.43 3.13 -7.88
CA ASP A 26 -14.74 3.47 -9.27
C ASP A 26 -15.57 2.37 -9.93
N ASN A 27 -15.97 2.60 -11.18
CA ASN A 27 -16.81 1.68 -11.95
C ASN A 27 -16.16 0.31 -12.18
N LEU A 28 -14.82 0.24 -12.27
CA LEU A 28 -14.11 -1.02 -12.54
C LEU A 28 -14.01 -1.92 -11.30
N ARG A 29 -14.10 -1.33 -10.10
CA ARG A 29 -14.01 -2.06 -8.82
C ARG A 29 -15.36 -2.23 -8.11
N ARG A 30 -16.44 -1.74 -8.72
CA ARG A 30 -17.80 -1.77 -8.15
C ARG A 30 -18.25 -3.14 -7.62
N PRO A 31 -18.05 -4.28 -8.31
CA PRO A 31 -18.48 -5.59 -7.78
C PRO A 31 -17.84 -5.95 -6.43
N ILE A 32 -16.58 -5.55 -6.21
CA ILE A 32 -15.88 -5.77 -4.95
C ILE A 32 -16.41 -4.80 -3.88
N ALA A 33 -16.63 -3.54 -4.24
CA ALA A 33 -17.19 -2.53 -3.36
C ALA A 33 -18.61 -2.87 -2.88
N GLU A 34 -19.44 -3.43 -3.74
CA GLU A 34 -20.79 -3.91 -3.39
C GLU A 34 -20.74 -5.07 -2.38
N ALA A 35 -19.76 -5.98 -2.51
CA ALA A 35 -19.55 -7.03 -1.51
C ALA A 35 -19.15 -6.45 -0.15
N PHE A 36 -18.40 -5.34 -0.11
CA PHE A 36 -18.11 -4.61 1.11
C PHE A 36 -19.34 -3.91 1.69
N LEU A 37 -20.11 -3.19 0.87
CA LEU A 37 -21.33 -2.53 1.31
C LEU A 37 -22.31 -3.53 1.94
N HIS A 38 -22.56 -4.65 1.26
CA HIS A 38 -23.48 -5.69 1.73
C HIS A 38 -23.07 -6.30 3.09
N GLU A 39 -21.77 -6.45 3.36
CA GLU A 39 -21.32 -6.91 4.68
C GLU A 39 -21.33 -5.79 5.73
N ALA A 40 -21.07 -4.54 5.32
CA ALA A 40 -21.09 -3.39 6.22
C ALA A 40 -22.50 -3.09 6.74
N GLU A 41 -23.53 -3.21 5.89
CA GLU A 41 -24.94 -3.01 6.24
C GLU A 41 -25.44 -3.98 7.33
N LYS A 42 -24.78 -5.13 7.47
CA LYS A 42 -25.07 -6.10 8.55
C LYS A 42 -24.46 -5.70 9.88
N LEU A 43 -23.44 -4.84 9.86
CA LEU A 43 -22.71 -4.39 11.04
C LEU A 43 -23.23 -3.05 11.54
N THR A 44 -23.61 -2.14 10.64
CA THR A 44 -24.06 -0.78 10.96
C THR A 44 -25.14 -0.30 9.99
N ARG A 45 -26.02 0.59 10.47
CA ARG A 45 -27.02 1.30 9.63
C ARG A 45 -26.45 2.49 8.87
N LYS A 46 -25.17 2.84 9.10
CA LYS A 46 -24.50 4.02 8.54
C LYS A 46 -23.44 3.60 7.50
N ALA A 47 -23.76 2.62 6.66
CA ALA A 47 -22.89 2.15 5.59
C ALA A 47 -23.31 2.76 4.25
N PHE A 48 -22.36 3.33 3.51
CA PHE A 48 -22.62 4.00 2.24
C PHE A 48 -21.54 3.66 1.21
N LEU A 49 -21.92 3.68 -0.06
CA LEU A 49 -21.01 3.53 -1.19
C LEU A 49 -21.10 4.78 -2.07
N ILE A 50 -19.95 5.32 -2.46
CA ILE A 50 -19.88 6.43 -3.41
C ILE A 50 -18.92 6.07 -4.54
N THR A 51 -19.36 6.33 -5.77
CA THR A 51 -18.56 6.15 -6.98
C THR A 51 -17.77 7.42 -7.32
N THR A 52 -16.49 7.27 -7.64
CA THR A 52 -15.59 8.30 -8.18
C THR A 52 -15.12 7.92 -9.60
N PRO A 53 -14.77 8.88 -10.47
CA PRO A 53 -14.04 8.58 -11.70
C PRO A 53 -12.70 7.88 -11.42
N VAL A 54 -12.22 7.11 -12.39
CA VAL A 54 -10.88 6.51 -12.36
C VAL A 54 -9.84 7.61 -12.54
N GLY A 55 -8.89 7.73 -11.61
CA GLY A 55 -7.75 8.64 -11.73
C GLY A 55 -6.80 8.25 -12.87
N LYS A 56 -5.98 9.18 -13.33
CA LYS A 56 -4.98 8.92 -14.37
C LYS A 56 -3.69 8.31 -13.81
N ILE A 57 -3.38 8.62 -12.55
CA ILE A 57 -2.19 8.16 -11.83
C ILE A 57 -2.54 7.88 -10.37
N ASP A 58 -1.72 7.10 -9.69
CA ASP A 58 -1.76 6.99 -8.23
C ASP A 58 -1.53 8.35 -7.56
N GLY A 59 -2.29 8.61 -6.49
CA GLY A 59 -2.20 9.86 -5.73
C GLY A 59 -2.94 11.05 -6.36
N GLU A 60 -3.66 10.86 -7.47
CA GLU A 60 -4.57 11.89 -7.99
C GLU A 60 -5.72 12.18 -7.01
N GLU A 61 -6.03 13.46 -6.78
CA GLU A 61 -7.09 13.85 -5.87
C GLU A 61 -8.47 13.42 -6.39
N PRO A 62 -9.36 12.87 -5.53
CA PRO A 62 -10.73 12.60 -5.93
C PRO A 62 -11.51 13.92 -6.07
N PRO A 63 -12.67 13.92 -6.75
CA PRO A 63 -13.51 15.11 -6.87
C PRO A 63 -13.82 15.74 -5.50
N LYS A 64 -13.89 17.08 -5.45
CA LYS A 64 -14.02 17.85 -4.20
C LYS A 64 -15.16 17.38 -3.28
N HIS A 65 -16.29 16.93 -3.85
CA HIS A 65 -17.42 16.44 -3.07
C HIS A 65 -17.14 15.07 -2.41
N ILE A 66 -16.40 14.18 -3.10
CA ILE A 66 -15.91 12.90 -2.54
C ILE A 66 -14.91 13.18 -1.41
N ALA A 67 -13.94 14.06 -1.66
CA ALA A 67 -12.95 14.44 -0.65
C ALA A 67 -13.60 15.04 0.63
N LYS A 68 -14.70 15.79 0.48
CA LYS A 68 -15.49 16.29 1.61
C LYS A 68 -16.24 15.18 2.33
N ALA A 69 -16.82 14.23 1.59
CA ALA A 69 -17.53 13.09 2.17
C ALA A 69 -16.58 12.21 3.01
N MET A 70 -15.38 11.89 2.50
CA MET A 70 -14.39 11.06 3.19
C MET A 70 -14.09 11.51 4.62
N LYS A 71 -14.11 12.82 4.91
CA LYS A 71 -13.81 13.37 6.24
C LYS A 71 -14.89 13.11 7.30
N ARG A 72 -16.06 12.63 6.91
CA ARG A 72 -17.25 12.53 7.77
C ARG A 72 -17.53 11.13 8.29
N TYR A 73 -16.69 10.15 7.95
CA TYR A 73 -16.91 8.74 8.29
C TYR A 73 -15.84 8.21 9.23
N ASP A 74 -16.23 7.28 10.09
CA ASP A 74 -15.32 6.65 11.07
C ASP A 74 -14.39 5.63 10.37
N VAL A 75 -14.91 4.92 9.38
CA VAL A 75 -14.21 3.88 8.62
C VAL A 75 -14.35 4.13 7.12
N LEU A 76 -13.22 4.11 6.42
CA LEU A 76 -13.15 4.24 4.97
C LEU A 76 -12.54 2.98 4.34
N LEU A 77 -13.16 2.51 3.26
CA LEU A 77 -12.57 1.53 2.35
C LEU A 77 -12.40 2.16 0.97
N LEU A 78 -11.15 2.29 0.52
CA LEU A 78 -10.82 2.88 -0.78
C LEU A 78 -10.61 1.76 -1.80
N VAL A 79 -11.72 1.26 -2.36
CA VAL A 79 -11.75 0.13 -3.30
C VAL A 79 -11.68 0.68 -4.72
N THR A 80 -10.49 1.11 -5.13
CA THR A 80 -10.28 1.91 -6.35
C THR A 80 -9.24 1.27 -7.26
N THR A 81 -9.18 1.68 -8.51
CA THR A 81 -8.23 1.21 -9.52
C THR A 81 -6.89 1.92 -9.32
N MET A 82 -6.92 3.25 -9.20
CA MET A 82 -5.75 4.05 -8.80
C MET A 82 -5.81 4.38 -7.32
N SER A 83 -4.65 4.39 -6.67
CA SER A 83 -4.50 4.62 -5.25
C SER A 83 -4.88 6.05 -4.85
N LEU A 84 -5.75 6.16 -3.85
CA LEU A 84 -6.06 7.42 -3.18
C LEU A 84 -5.27 7.60 -1.87
N SER A 85 -4.33 6.70 -1.56
CA SER A 85 -3.65 6.62 -0.25
C SER A 85 -2.85 7.88 0.08
N HIS A 86 -2.13 8.43 -0.90
CA HIS A 86 -1.26 9.60 -0.75
C HIS A 86 -1.91 10.91 -1.23
N THR A 87 -3.23 11.05 -1.01
CA THR A 87 -3.98 12.27 -1.33
C THR A 87 -4.19 13.15 -0.10
N LYS A 88 -4.39 14.45 -0.30
CA LYS A 88 -4.85 15.42 0.70
C LYS A 88 -6.22 15.02 1.22
N ALA A 89 -7.09 14.44 0.40
CA ALA A 89 -8.37 13.89 0.84
C ALA A 89 -8.21 12.82 1.93
N THR A 90 -7.37 11.81 1.67
CA THR A 90 -7.05 10.74 2.64
C THR A 90 -6.35 11.30 3.87
N ALA A 91 -5.33 12.15 3.71
CA ALA A 91 -4.64 12.78 4.83
C ALA A 91 -5.59 13.58 5.74
N ALA A 92 -6.55 14.31 5.15
CA ALA A 92 -7.53 15.07 5.91
C ALA A 92 -8.56 14.17 6.63
N ALA A 93 -8.98 13.06 6.02
CA ALA A 93 -9.84 12.09 6.69
C ALA A 93 -9.13 11.43 7.88
N ARG A 94 -7.86 11.05 7.71
CA ARG A 94 -7.03 10.54 8.81
C ARG A 94 -6.89 11.54 9.94
N LYS A 95 -6.64 12.81 9.62
CA LYS A 95 -6.56 13.89 10.63
C LYS A 95 -7.88 14.07 11.39
N GLY A 96 -9.02 13.81 10.75
CA GLY A 96 -10.35 13.77 11.39
C GLY A 96 -10.60 12.51 12.25
N GLY A 97 -9.70 11.53 12.18
CA GLY A 97 -9.74 10.31 12.97
C GLY A 97 -10.28 9.09 12.23
N SER A 98 -10.61 9.19 10.93
CA SER A 98 -11.06 8.06 10.11
C SER A 98 -9.98 6.97 10.05
N ARG A 99 -10.40 5.70 10.18
CA ARG A 99 -9.56 4.53 9.92
C ARG A 99 -9.76 4.11 8.48
N ILE A 100 -8.68 3.89 7.74
CA ILE A 100 -8.72 3.75 6.29
C ILE A 100 -7.99 2.48 5.88
N ALA A 101 -8.65 1.61 5.12
CA ALA A 101 -7.97 0.60 4.33
C ALA A 101 -8.03 0.99 2.84
N SER A 102 -6.86 1.01 2.22
CA SER A 102 -6.69 1.27 0.79
C SER A 102 -6.52 -0.05 0.04
N LEU A 103 -7.25 -0.22 -1.07
CA LEU A 103 -7.25 -1.46 -1.86
C LEU A 103 -7.09 -1.14 -3.37
N PRO A 104 -6.02 -0.44 -3.78
CA PRO A 104 -5.81 -0.07 -5.17
C PRO A 104 -5.64 -1.31 -6.04
N GLY A 105 -6.30 -1.32 -7.21
CA GLY A 105 -6.19 -2.40 -8.19
C GLY A 105 -6.71 -3.76 -7.71
N VAL A 106 -7.41 -3.83 -6.56
CA VAL A 106 -7.80 -5.10 -5.96
C VAL A 106 -8.66 -5.93 -6.92
N THR A 107 -8.37 -7.22 -6.98
CA THR A 107 -9.08 -8.18 -7.83
C THR A 107 -9.87 -9.17 -6.98
N GLU A 108 -10.86 -9.85 -7.58
CA GLU A 108 -11.56 -10.92 -6.87
C GLU A 108 -10.63 -12.04 -6.41
N GLY A 109 -9.59 -12.34 -7.21
CA GLY A 109 -8.59 -13.35 -6.88
C GLY A 109 -7.79 -12.95 -5.64
N MET A 110 -7.40 -11.68 -5.53
CA MET A 110 -6.77 -11.13 -4.32
C MET A 110 -7.73 -11.17 -3.13
N MET A 111 -8.99 -10.76 -3.31
CA MET A 111 -10.00 -10.85 -2.25
C MET A 111 -10.16 -12.29 -1.73
N LYS A 112 -10.16 -13.29 -2.62
CA LYS A 112 -10.33 -14.69 -2.24
C LYS A 112 -9.09 -15.31 -1.59
N ARG A 113 -7.88 -14.94 -2.04
CA ARG A 113 -6.62 -15.59 -1.61
C ARG A 113 -5.85 -14.84 -0.53
N CYS A 114 -5.91 -13.51 -0.53
CA CYS A 114 -4.95 -12.68 0.22
C CYS A 114 -5.58 -11.98 1.44
N ILE A 115 -6.91 -11.80 1.48
CA ILE A 115 -7.61 -11.22 2.63
C ILE A 115 -7.96 -12.25 3.72
N PRO A 116 -8.41 -13.49 3.40
CA PRO A 116 -8.81 -14.49 4.41
C PRO A 116 -7.62 -15.19 5.08
N VAL A 117 -6.72 -14.39 5.66
CA VAL A 117 -5.52 -14.84 6.37
C VAL A 117 -5.71 -14.72 7.88
N ASP A 118 -4.81 -15.33 8.65
CA ASP A 118 -4.76 -15.20 10.09
C ASP A 118 -4.01 -13.91 10.47
N TYR A 119 -4.74 -12.82 10.69
CA TYR A 119 -4.17 -11.52 11.06
C TYR A 119 -3.46 -11.54 12.43
N GLY A 120 -3.82 -12.47 13.32
CA GLY A 120 -3.10 -12.67 14.58
C GLY A 120 -1.69 -13.19 14.34
N LYS A 121 -1.55 -14.22 13.50
CA LYS A 121 -0.24 -14.72 13.05
C LYS A 121 0.53 -13.69 12.23
N MET A 122 -0.14 -12.96 11.34
CA MET A 122 0.46 -11.88 10.56
C MET A 122 1.05 -10.80 11.46
N SER A 123 0.26 -10.26 12.40
CA SER A 123 0.72 -9.24 13.35
C SER A 123 1.85 -9.74 14.25
N ALA A 124 1.81 -11.01 14.67
CA ALA A 124 2.90 -11.61 15.44
C ALA A 124 4.20 -11.73 14.62
N LEU A 125 4.10 -12.07 13.33
CA LEU A 125 5.25 -12.15 12.42
C LEU A 125 5.83 -10.77 12.14
N ASN A 126 5.00 -9.79 11.76
CA ASN A 126 5.43 -8.40 11.57
C ASN A 126 6.16 -7.86 12.80
N ARG A 127 5.61 -8.10 14.00
CA ARG A 127 6.24 -7.68 15.26
C ARG A 127 7.62 -8.29 15.47
N LYS A 128 7.86 -9.53 15.05
CA LYS A 128 9.19 -10.14 15.10
C LYS A 128 10.16 -9.42 14.16
N VAL A 129 9.73 -9.10 12.94
CA VAL A 129 10.53 -8.36 11.95
C VAL A 129 10.84 -6.95 12.46
N ILE A 130 9.85 -6.23 12.98
CA ILE A 130 10.01 -4.89 13.56
C ILE A 130 11.06 -4.90 14.66
N ARG A 131 10.99 -5.82 15.63
CA ARG A 131 11.97 -5.92 16.73
C ARG A 131 13.41 -6.16 16.26
N LEU A 132 13.59 -6.81 15.11
CA LEU A 132 14.90 -7.00 14.51
C LEU A 132 15.37 -5.70 13.86
N LEU A 133 14.49 -5.04 13.09
CA LEU A 133 14.79 -3.79 12.39
C LEU A 133 15.03 -2.61 13.34
N GLU A 134 14.30 -2.51 14.46
CA GLU A 134 14.48 -1.46 15.49
C GLU A 134 15.91 -1.44 16.07
N LYS A 135 16.58 -2.60 16.05
CA LYS A 135 17.94 -2.76 16.57
C LYS A 135 19.00 -2.73 15.46
N ALA A 136 18.58 -2.69 14.20
CA ALA A 136 19.47 -2.76 13.06
C ALA A 136 19.92 -1.35 12.65
N ASP A 137 21.24 -1.13 12.63
CA ASP A 137 21.81 0.06 11.98
C ASP A 137 21.83 -0.11 10.45
N GLU A 138 21.95 -1.36 9.98
CA GLU A 138 22.14 -1.71 8.57
C GLU A 138 21.32 -2.96 8.20
N VAL A 139 20.78 -2.97 6.98
CA VAL A 139 20.11 -4.10 6.34
C VAL A 139 20.84 -4.43 5.04
N ARG A 140 21.30 -5.68 4.90
CA ARG A 140 21.92 -6.19 3.68
C ARG A 140 21.07 -7.30 3.06
N ILE A 141 20.74 -7.15 1.78
CA ILE A 141 19.96 -8.12 1.00
C ILE A 141 20.90 -8.79 0.02
N ILE A 142 21.04 -10.12 0.12
CA ILE A 142 21.87 -10.93 -0.78
C ILE A 142 21.00 -12.01 -1.43
N THR A 143 21.07 -12.14 -2.76
CA THR A 143 20.36 -13.19 -3.50
C THR A 143 21.30 -13.90 -4.46
N LYS A 144 20.99 -15.17 -4.77
CA LYS A 144 21.71 -15.94 -5.80
C LYS A 144 21.63 -15.32 -7.20
N LYS A 145 20.64 -14.45 -7.43
CA LYS A 145 20.44 -13.75 -8.72
C LYS A 145 21.25 -12.46 -8.84
N GLY A 146 22.07 -12.13 -7.83
CA GLY A 146 23.03 -11.03 -7.89
C GLY A 146 22.58 -9.75 -7.22
N THR A 147 21.49 -9.76 -6.44
CA THR A 147 21.25 -8.67 -5.50
C THR A 147 22.30 -8.77 -4.40
N ASP A 148 23.00 -7.67 -4.15
CA ASP A 148 23.84 -7.43 -2.98
C ASP A 148 23.73 -5.93 -2.67
N LEU A 149 22.74 -5.59 -1.85
CA LEU A 149 22.35 -4.22 -1.56
C LEU A 149 22.41 -3.97 -0.07
N THR A 150 23.09 -2.91 0.32
CA THR A 150 23.23 -2.50 1.72
C THR A 150 22.53 -1.17 1.94
N MET A 151 21.71 -1.09 2.99
CA MET A 151 20.87 0.06 3.35
C MET A 151 21.01 0.39 4.84
N SER A 152 21.13 1.67 5.17
CA SER A 152 21.11 2.12 6.58
C SER A 152 19.67 2.19 7.09
N ALA A 153 19.35 1.40 8.12
CA ALA A 153 18.08 1.42 8.85
C ALA A 153 18.16 2.25 10.15
N LYS A 154 19.36 2.68 10.55
CA LYS A 154 19.60 3.47 11.75
C LYS A 154 18.66 4.66 11.89
N GLY A 155 17.88 4.66 12.97
CA GLY A 155 16.97 5.76 13.33
C GLY A 155 15.82 6.00 12.36
N ARG A 156 15.49 5.03 11.48
CA ARG A 156 14.36 5.14 10.55
C ARG A 156 13.07 4.67 11.22
N GLU A 157 11.98 5.37 10.92
CA GLU A 157 10.64 4.95 11.32
C GLU A 157 10.24 3.69 10.53
N LEU A 158 9.68 2.71 11.23
CA LEU A 158 9.19 1.48 10.65
C LEU A 158 7.69 1.57 10.42
N PHE A 159 7.26 1.22 9.23
CA PHE A 159 5.86 1.09 8.86
C PHE A 159 5.41 -0.36 9.06
N ASP A 160 4.36 -0.57 9.87
CA ASP A 160 3.76 -1.87 10.15
C ASP A 160 2.41 -2.02 9.42
N ASP A 161 2.42 -2.60 8.23
CA ASP A 161 1.21 -2.98 7.50
C ASP A 161 0.83 -4.43 7.87
N ASN A 162 0.38 -4.63 9.11
CA ASN A 162 -0.07 -5.94 9.61
C ASN A 162 -1.56 -6.23 9.35
N GLY A 163 -2.27 -5.29 8.72
CA GLY A 163 -3.70 -5.41 8.43
C GLY A 163 -4.65 -5.16 9.61
N MET A 164 -4.15 -4.79 10.80
CA MET A 164 -4.97 -4.51 11.99
C MET A 164 -5.15 -3.01 12.21
N TYR A 165 -6.13 -2.43 11.52
CA TYR A 165 -6.50 -1.01 11.60
C TYR A 165 -7.66 -0.73 12.54
N ASN A 166 -7.86 -1.58 13.55
CA ASN A 166 -9.00 -1.53 14.46
C ASN A 166 -8.69 -0.87 15.81
N ARG A 167 -7.43 -0.46 16.05
CA ARG A 167 -6.96 0.09 17.34
C ARG A 167 -6.40 1.49 17.19
N GLY A 168 -7.26 2.49 17.32
CA GLY A 168 -6.86 3.91 17.29
C GLY A 168 -7.73 4.75 16.37
N ARG A 169 -7.27 5.97 16.08
CA ARG A 169 -7.94 6.90 15.16
C ARG A 169 -6.92 7.35 14.11
N GLY A 170 -7.37 7.65 12.91
CA GLY A 170 -6.49 8.16 11.84
C GLY A 170 -5.54 7.12 11.24
N LEU A 171 -5.79 5.83 11.46
CA LEU A 171 -4.98 4.75 10.91
C LEU A 171 -5.17 4.65 9.39
N LEU A 172 -4.10 4.32 8.68
CA LEU A 172 -4.10 4.01 7.26
C LEU A 172 -3.20 2.82 7.02
N GLY A 173 -3.66 1.89 6.21
CA GLY A 173 -2.80 0.86 5.59
C GLY A 173 -3.52 0.21 4.42
N ASN A 174 -2.91 -0.84 3.88
CA ASN A 174 -3.43 -1.52 2.71
C ASN A 174 -4.17 -2.81 3.06
N LEU A 175 -5.06 -3.22 2.17
CA LEU A 175 -5.58 -4.58 2.13
C LEU A 175 -5.53 -5.10 0.68
N PRO A 176 -4.92 -6.27 0.42
CA PRO A 176 -4.21 -7.15 1.36
C PRO A 176 -2.99 -6.51 2.03
N ALA A 177 -2.72 -6.94 3.26
CA ALA A 177 -1.65 -6.47 4.14
C ALA A 177 -0.53 -7.53 4.28
N GLY A 178 0.49 -7.24 5.09
CA GLY A 178 1.50 -8.21 5.53
C GLY A 178 2.95 -7.77 5.31
N GLU A 179 3.20 -6.46 5.24
CA GLU A 179 4.55 -5.93 5.03
C GLU A 179 5.05 -5.13 6.23
N VAL A 180 6.36 -5.13 6.39
CA VAL A 180 7.08 -4.18 7.26
C VAL A 180 8.04 -3.45 6.35
N ALA A 181 7.96 -2.12 6.35
CA ALA A 181 8.74 -1.28 5.45
C ALA A 181 9.43 -0.15 6.22
N PHE A 182 10.50 0.40 5.64
CA PHE A 182 11.12 1.63 6.09
C PHE A 182 11.75 2.32 4.87
N ALA A 183 11.80 3.65 4.90
CA ALA A 183 12.60 4.39 3.94
C ALA A 183 14.07 4.35 4.41
N PRO A 184 15.02 3.84 3.61
CA PRO A 184 16.43 3.84 4.00
C PRO A 184 16.96 5.26 4.17
N MET A 185 18.07 5.41 4.92
CA MET A 185 18.72 6.72 5.02
C MET A 185 19.21 7.18 3.64
N GLU A 186 18.82 8.40 3.28
CA GLU A 186 19.19 9.05 2.04
C GLU A 186 20.72 9.11 1.90
N GLY A 187 21.23 8.84 0.71
CA GLY A 187 22.67 8.89 0.45
C GLY A 187 23.48 7.68 0.94
N LYS A 188 22.89 6.73 1.69
CA LYS A 188 23.64 5.62 2.32
C LYS A 188 23.45 4.25 1.67
N THR A 189 22.49 4.11 0.76
CA THR A 189 22.29 2.84 0.05
C THR A 189 23.37 2.60 -1.01
N ASN A 190 23.98 1.41 -1.01
CA ASN A 190 25.02 1.04 -1.98
C ASN A 190 24.88 -0.43 -2.40
N GLY A 191 25.24 -0.73 -3.64
CA GLY A 191 25.33 -2.09 -4.15
C GLY A 191 24.53 -2.32 -5.42
N VAL A 192 23.99 -3.53 -5.58
CA VAL A 192 23.26 -3.98 -6.75
C VAL A 192 21.89 -4.51 -6.34
N PHE A 193 20.84 -4.01 -6.98
CA PHE A 193 19.49 -4.52 -6.87
C PHE A 193 19.06 -5.17 -8.17
N VAL A 194 18.65 -6.44 -8.12
CA VAL A 194 18.15 -7.19 -9.29
C VAL A 194 16.65 -7.37 -9.17
N VAL A 195 15.90 -6.81 -10.12
CA VAL A 195 14.45 -6.93 -10.21
C VAL A 195 14.10 -8.10 -11.13
N ASP A 196 13.58 -9.18 -10.56
CA ASP A 196 13.35 -10.46 -11.25
C ASP A 196 11.89 -10.93 -11.22
N ALA A 197 10.98 -10.15 -10.63
CA ALA A 197 9.57 -10.49 -10.48
C ALA A 197 8.65 -9.51 -11.22
N SER A 198 8.62 -8.25 -10.79
CA SER A 198 7.77 -7.21 -11.38
C SER A 198 8.34 -5.81 -11.17
N MET A 199 8.07 -4.91 -12.10
CA MET A 199 8.45 -3.49 -12.11
C MET A 199 7.49 -2.76 -13.03
N ILE A 200 7.19 -1.47 -12.78
CA ILE A 200 6.35 -0.64 -13.66
C ILE A 200 5.02 -1.31 -14.08
N GLU A 201 4.33 -1.94 -13.11
CA GLU A 201 3.07 -2.68 -13.30
C GLU A 201 3.15 -3.88 -14.25
N GLU A 202 4.36 -4.33 -14.60
CA GLU A 202 4.57 -5.46 -15.48
C GLU A 202 5.33 -6.58 -14.77
N ARG A 203 5.02 -7.82 -15.15
CA ARG A 203 5.87 -8.97 -14.81
C ARG A 203 7.16 -8.91 -15.62
N MET A 204 8.29 -9.19 -14.96
CA MET A 204 9.59 -9.22 -15.61
C MET A 204 9.72 -10.44 -16.53
N LYS A 205 10.04 -10.18 -17.80
CA LYS A 205 10.41 -11.19 -18.79
C LYS A 205 11.89 -11.56 -18.65
N GLU A 206 12.70 -10.58 -18.27
CA GLU A 206 14.12 -10.72 -17.95
C GLU A 206 14.46 -9.78 -16.78
N PRO A 207 15.52 -10.08 -16.00
CA PRO A 207 15.85 -9.24 -14.85
C PRO A 207 16.36 -7.84 -15.25
N ILE A 208 16.00 -6.84 -14.46
CA ILE A 208 16.60 -5.50 -14.51
C ILE A 208 17.66 -5.42 -13.41
N LYS A 209 18.89 -5.03 -13.77
CA LYS A 209 19.98 -4.81 -12.81
C LYS A 209 20.14 -3.31 -12.57
N ILE A 210 20.07 -2.90 -11.31
CA ILE A 210 20.20 -1.52 -10.86
C ILE A 210 21.43 -1.41 -9.97
N THR A 211 22.44 -0.65 -10.40
CA THR A 211 23.62 -0.32 -9.61
C THR A 211 23.34 0.96 -8.83
N VAL A 212 23.47 0.90 -7.51
CA VAL A 212 23.21 2.01 -6.59
C VAL A 212 24.51 2.47 -5.94
N LYS A 213 24.76 3.78 -5.98
CA LYS A 213 25.88 4.43 -5.30
C LYS A 213 25.38 5.65 -4.55
N ASN A 214 25.73 5.76 -3.27
CA ASN A 214 25.37 6.87 -2.40
C ASN A 214 23.87 7.20 -2.48
N GLY A 215 23.00 6.19 -2.39
CA GLY A 215 21.55 6.35 -2.44
C GLY A 215 20.92 6.50 -3.82
N TYR A 216 21.71 6.63 -4.89
CA TYR A 216 21.17 6.85 -6.24
C TYR A 216 21.47 5.68 -7.19
N ALA A 217 20.45 5.30 -7.97
CA ALA A 217 20.63 4.45 -9.13
C ALA A 217 21.53 5.16 -10.16
N CYS A 218 22.74 4.65 -10.34
CA CYS A 218 23.75 5.19 -11.25
C CYS A 218 23.92 4.33 -12.52
N GLY A 219 23.35 3.13 -12.53
CA GLY A 219 23.25 2.28 -13.72
C GLY A 219 21.98 1.45 -13.67
N ILE A 220 21.26 1.39 -14.79
CA ILE A 220 20.09 0.52 -14.96
C ILE A 220 20.31 -0.22 -16.27
N SER A 221 20.41 -1.54 -16.20
CA SER A 221 20.65 -2.42 -17.35
C SER A 221 19.68 -3.59 -17.38
N GLY A 222 19.54 -4.20 -18.56
CA GLY A 222 18.53 -5.19 -18.91
C GLY A 222 18.05 -4.94 -20.33
N GLY A 223 17.03 -5.66 -20.79
CA GLY A 223 16.47 -5.45 -22.13
C GLY A 223 15.30 -4.44 -22.14
N PRO A 224 14.23 -4.66 -22.94
CA PRO A 224 13.23 -3.63 -23.21
C PRO A 224 12.57 -3.02 -21.96
N GLN A 225 12.32 -3.82 -20.92
CA GLN A 225 11.67 -3.34 -19.70
C GLN A 225 12.57 -2.38 -18.88
N ALA A 226 13.90 -2.59 -18.91
CA ALA A 226 14.87 -1.65 -18.31
C ALA A 226 14.89 -0.30 -19.04
N ARG A 227 14.84 -0.33 -20.39
CA ARG A 227 14.77 0.90 -21.20
C ARG A 227 13.46 1.65 -20.98
N LYS A 228 12.34 0.93 -20.83
CA LYS A 228 11.04 1.52 -20.51
C LYS A 228 11.08 2.22 -19.16
N LEU A 229 11.60 1.57 -18.11
CA LEU A 229 11.79 2.18 -16.80
C LEU A 229 12.62 3.48 -16.89
N LEU A 230 13.77 3.44 -17.58
CA LEU A 230 14.61 4.62 -17.80
C LEU A 230 13.85 5.76 -18.51
N GLY A 231 13.03 5.44 -19.52
CA GLY A 231 12.21 6.42 -20.22
C GLY A 231 11.19 7.12 -19.31
N LEU A 232 10.68 6.43 -18.29
CA LEU A 232 9.73 6.98 -17.32
C LEU A 232 10.39 7.87 -16.27
N ILE A 233 11.54 7.46 -15.73
CA ILE A 233 12.17 8.16 -14.60
C ILE A 233 13.12 9.28 -15.02
N ARG A 234 13.76 9.18 -16.21
CA ARG A 234 14.74 10.17 -16.67
C ARG A 234 14.16 11.59 -16.79
N PRO A 235 12.94 11.80 -17.31
CA PRO A 235 12.33 13.13 -17.39
C PRO A 235 12.04 13.76 -16.02
N LEU A 236 11.94 12.96 -14.95
CA LEU A 236 11.67 13.41 -13.58
C LEU A 236 12.93 13.94 -12.87
N GLY A 237 14.09 13.83 -13.51
CA GLY A 237 15.36 14.32 -12.99
C GLY A 237 15.98 13.45 -11.91
N ARG A 238 17.05 13.95 -11.29
CA ARG A 238 17.88 13.23 -10.32
C ARG A 238 17.11 12.63 -9.13
N PRO A 239 16.08 13.29 -8.55
CA PRO A 239 15.33 12.71 -7.42
C PRO A 239 14.67 11.37 -7.73
N ALA A 240 14.25 11.12 -8.98
CA ALA A 240 13.62 9.85 -9.36
C ALA A 240 14.58 8.65 -9.40
N PHE A 241 15.88 8.90 -9.23
CA PHE A 241 16.90 7.85 -9.09
C PHE A 241 17.25 7.56 -7.63
N ASN A 242 16.66 8.27 -6.66
CA ASN A 242 16.87 7.99 -5.24
C ASN A 242 16.18 6.67 -4.85
N ILE A 243 16.83 5.87 -4.01
CA ILE A 243 16.30 4.59 -3.49
C ILE A 243 15.55 4.78 -2.16
N ALA A 244 15.69 5.95 -1.52
CA ALA A 244 14.97 6.33 -0.31
C ALA A 244 13.63 7.01 -0.61
#